data_AF-A0A0G1BIY0-F1
#
_entry.id   AF-A0A0G1BIY0-F1
#
_cell.length_a   1.000
_cell.length_b   1.000
_cell.length_c   1.000
_cell.angle_alpha   90.00
_cell.angle_beta   90.00
_cell.angle_gamma   90.00
#
_symmetry.space_group_name_H-M   'P 1'
#
loop_
_entity.id
_entity.type
_entity.pdbx_description
1 polymer ?
#
loop_
_entity_poly.entity_id
_entity_poly.type
_entity_poly.pdbx_seq_one_letter_code
_entity_poly.pdbx_strand_id
1 'polypeptide(L)'
;MNIIEKYNQRAKKINSLLCVGLDADFEKLPEKFKKLPNPQFEFNKWIIEETYEYVAAYKANSAFYEARGDQGTAELKMTMNYLIKNHPDIFTIFDAKRADIGNTNNGYITSIFDWLSFDAVTIHPYLGQEAMQPF
;
A
#
# COMPACT_ATOMS: atom_id res chain seq x y z
N MET A 1 13.76 14.32 -3.33
CA MET A 1 13.92 13.62 -2.05
C MET A 1 13.97 12.14 -2.37
N ASN A 2 14.97 11.41 -1.90
CA ASN A 2 15.01 9.96 -2.04
C ASN A 2 13.86 9.35 -1.22
N ILE A 3 13.30 8.23 -1.68
CA ILE A 3 12.26 7.47 -0.98
C ILE A 3 12.65 7.11 0.46
N ILE A 4 13.93 6.79 0.69
CA ILE A 4 14.47 6.52 2.04
C ILE A 4 14.44 7.78 2.92
N GLU A 5 14.70 8.96 2.33
CA GLU A 5 14.63 10.23 3.07
C GLU A 5 13.20 10.57 3.46
N LYS A 6 12.21 10.29 2.60
CA LYS A 6 10.78 10.44 2.92
C LYS A 6 10.44 9.65 4.19
N TYR A 7 10.81 8.37 4.24
CA TYR A 7 10.61 7.53 5.44
C TYR A 7 11.32 8.10 6.67
N ASN A 8 12.62 8.41 6.56
CA ASN A 8 13.42 8.88 7.69
C ASN A 8 12.90 10.21 8.27
N GLN A 9 12.49 11.14 7.40
CA GLN A 9 11.90 12.42 7.83
C GLN A 9 10.58 12.20 8.55
N ARG A 10 9.72 11.33 8.00
CA ARG A 10 8.44 11.00 8.61
C ARG A 10 8.62 10.36 9.99
N ALA A 11 9.40 9.28 10.07
CA ALA A 11 9.66 8.55 11.30
C ALA A 11 10.25 9.44 12.40
N LYS A 12 11.18 10.33 12.04
CA LYS A 12 11.77 11.31 12.96
C LYS A 12 10.74 12.34 13.43
N LYS A 13 9.91 12.88 12.53
CA LYS A 13 8.90 13.91 12.83
C LYS A 13 7.88 13.45 13.87
N ILE A 14 7.44 12.20 13.78
CA ILE A 14 6.43 11.63 14.69
C ILE A 14 7.03 10.82 15.85
N ASN A 15 8.35 10.63 15.86
CA ASN A 15 9.06 9.78 16.82
C ASN A 15 8.46 8.36 16.95
N SER A 16 8.19 7.74 15.81
CA SER A 16 7.55 6.41 15.73
C SER A 16 8.05 5.66 14.49
N LEU A 17 8.13 4.34 14.61
CA LEU A 17 8.41 3.41 13.52
C LEU A 17 7.17 2.59 13.15
N LEU A 18 6.00 2.96 13.67
CA LEU A 18 4.76 2.21 13.49
C LEU A 18 4.39 2.15 12.00
N CYS A 19 4.13 0.94 11.54
CA CYS A 19 3.56 0.66 10.23
C CYS A 19 2.19 0.02 10.42
N VAL A 20 1.14 0.65 9.89
CA VAL A 20 -0.23 0.14 9.98
C VAL A 20 -0.59 -0.62 8.72
N GLY A 21 -1.14 -1.83 8.89
CA GLY A 21 -1.68 -2.64 7.79
C GLY A 21 -3.09 -2.22 7.40
N LEU A 22 -3.35 -2.13 6.10
CA LEU A 22 -4.68 -1.87 5.52
C LEU A 22 -5.28 -3.17 4.96
N ASP A 23 -5.17 -4.24 5.74
CA ASP A 23 -5.34 -5.63 5.30
C ASP A 23 -6.73 -6.17 5.72
N ALA A 24 -7.78 -5.39 5.47
CA ALA A 24 -9.12 -5.71 5.95
C ALA A 24 -9.72 -6.92 5.23
N ASP A 25 -10.08 -7.94 6.00
CA ASP A 25 -10.96 -9.02 5.55
C ASP A 25 -12.37 -8.46 5.29
N PHE A 26 -12.79 -8.49 4.03
CA PHE A 26 -14.00 -7.83 3.56
C PHE A 26 -15.27 -8.27 4.31
N GLU A 27 -15.37 -9.56 4.59
CA GLU A 27 -16.54 -10.13 5.29
C GLU A 27 -16.62 -9.67 6.75
N LYS A 28 -15.49 -9.24 7.32
CA LYS A 28 -15.38 -8.76 8.70
C LYS A 28 -15.44 -7.24 8.81
N LEU A 29 -15.66 -6.53 7.71
CA LEU A 29 -15.85 -5.08 7.76
C LEU A 29 -17.03 -4.75 8.68
N PRO A 30 -16.91 -3.71 9.54
CA PRO A 30 -18.04 -3.27 10.34
C PRO A 30 -19.23 -2.88 9.46
N GLU A 31 -20.44 -3.25 9.87
CA GLU A 31 -21.67 -3.07 9.08
C GLU A 31 -21.93 -1.63 8.63
N LYS A 32 -21.44 -0.64 9.39
CA LYS A 32 -21.54 0.77 9.02
C LYS A 32 -20.78 1.10 7.72
N PHE A 33 -19.67 0.40 7.44
CA PHE A 33 -18.87 0.61 6.22
C PHE A 33 -19.39 -0.22 5.05
N LYS A 34 -19.84 -1.46 5.28
CA LYS A 34 -20.38 -2.34 4.23
C LYS A 34 -21.54 -1.71 3.44
N LYS A 35 -22.28 -0.79 4.05
CA LYS A 35 -23.42 -0.08 3.44
C LYS A 35 -23.02 1.16 2.63
N LEU A 36 -21.76 1.58 2.70
CA LEU A 36 -21.25 2.73 1.97
C LEU A 36 -20.82 2.32 0.55
N PRO A 37 -20.82 3.26 -0.40
CA PRO A 37 -20.13 3.04 -1.67
C PRO A 37 -18.63 2.82 -1.40
N ASN A 38 -18.01 1.86 -2.09
CA ASN A 38 -16.60 1.53 -1.92
C ASN A 38 -16.22 1.19 -0.46
N PRO A 39 -16.82 0.14 0.12
CA PRO A 39 -16.79 -0.12 1.56
C PRO A 39 -15.38 -0.36 2.16
N GLN A 40 -14.47 -1.01 1.43
CA GLN A 40 -13.09 -1.22 1.89
C GLN A 40 -12.29 0.08 1.80
N PHE A 41 -12.51 0.92 0.79
CA PHE A 41 -11.93 2.26 0.71
C PHE A 41 -12.38 3.13 1.89
N GLU A 42 -13.67 3.20 2.18
CA GLU A 42 -14.19 4.01 3.29
C GLU A 42 -13.66 3.50 4.64
N PHE A 43 -13.51 2.19 4.81
CA PHE A 43 -12.88 1.64 6.00
C PHE A 43 -11.38 2.00 6.09
N ASN A 44 -10.63 1.85 5.00
CA ASN A 44 -9.22 2.22 4.96
C ASN A 44 -9.02 3.70 5.24
N LYS A 45 -9.86 4.57 4.65
CA LYS A 45 -9.86 6.01 4.88
C LYS A 45 -10.09 6.31 6.36
N TRP A 46 -11.07 5.68 6.99
CA TRP A 46 -11.31 5.85 8.42
C TRP A 46 -10.10 5.42 9.26
N ILE A 47 -9.51 4.25 9.00
CA ILE A 47 -8.27 3.80 9.67
C ILE A 47 -7.16 4.83 9.49
N ILE A 48 -7.01 5.39 8.29
CA ILE A 48 -6.00 6.40 8.01
C ILE A 48 -6.26 7.66 8.84
N GLU A 49 -7.50 8.17 8.85
CA GLU A 49 -7.90 9.37 9.57
C GLU A 49 -7.69 9.22 11.09
N GLU A 50 -7.86 8.03 11.66
CA GLU A 50 -7.64 7.78 13.09
C GLU A 50 -6.17 7.53 13.46
N THR A 51 -5.31 7.19 12.50
CA THR A 51 -3.94 6.72 12.81
C THR A 51 -2.82 7.53 12.15
N TYR A 52 -3.13 8.41 11.19
CA TYR A 52 -2.11 9.09 10.40
C TYR A 52 -1.10 9.85 11.26
N GLU A 53 -1.48 10.43 12.40
CA GLU A 53 -0.57 11.19 13.26
C GLU A 53 0.58 10.35 13.86
N TYR A 54 0.40 9.03 13.97
CA TYR A 54 1.29 8.14 14.72
C TYR A 54 2.12 7.18 13.85
N VAL A 55 1.86 7.14 12.54
CA VAL A 55 2.45 6.15 11.64
C VAL A 55 3.57 6.72 10.78
N ALA A 56 4.65 5.93 10.68
CA ALA A 56 5.72 6.16 9.72
C ALA A 56 5.33 5.65 8.33
N ALA A 57 4.54 4.59 8.27
CA ALA A 57 4.12 3.97 7.03
C ALA A 57 2.73 3.32 7.10
N TYR A 58 2.10 3.18 5.93
CA TYR A 58 1.01 2.23 5.70
C TYR A 58 1.46 1.11 4.78
N LYS A 59 0.96 -0.10 5.03
CA LYS A 59 1.21 -1.27 4.21
C LYS A 59 -0.11 -1.88 3.75
N ALA A 60 -0.28 -2.06 2.45
CA ALA A 60 -1.44 -2.73 1.87
C ALA A 60 -1.00 -4.07 1.28
N ASN A 61 -1.57 -5.18 1.76
CA ASN A 61 -1.28 -6.51 1.25
C ASN A 61 -2.19 -6.87 0.07
N SER A 62 -1.59 -7.23 -1.07
CA SER A 62 -2.32 -7.38 -2.34
C SER A 62 -3.47 -8.39 -2.26
N ALA A 63 -3.34 -9.45 -1.45
CA ALA A 63 -4.32 -10.52 -1.37
C ALA A 63 -5.72 -10.04 -0.96
N PHE A 64 -5.81 -9.05 -0.07
CA PHE A 64 -7.09 -8.51 0.43
C PHE A 64 -7.84 -7.64 -0.58
N TYR A 65 -7.17 -7.24 -1.66
CA TYR A 65 -7.74 -6.43 -2.74
C TYR A 65 -7.96 -7.29 -3.99
N GLU A 66 -6.97 -8.09 -4.37
CA GLU A 66 -7.03 -8.97 -5.55
C GLU A 66 -8.14 -10.02 -5.43
N ALA A 67 -8.42 -10.53 -4.22
CA ALA A 67 -9.52 -11.47 -3.97
C ALA A 67 -10.90 -10.93 -4.35
N ARG A 68 -11.05 -9.60 -4.45
CA ARG A 68 -12.28 -8.90 -4.84
C ARG A 68 -12.27 -8.41 -6.30
N GLY A 69 -11.30 -8.84 -7.10
CA GLY A 69 -11.19 -8.51 -8.52
C GLY A 69 -10.99 -7.01 -8.78
N ASP A 70 -11.70 -6.51 -9.80
CA ASP A 70 -11.66 -5.12 -10.25
C ASP A 70 -12.10 -4.14 -9.17
N GLN A 71 -13.12 -4.49 -8.38
CA GLN A 71 -13.61 -3.65 -7.29
C GLN A 71 -12.56 -3.43 -6.19
N GLY A 72 -11.92 -4.51 -5.70
CA GLY A 72 -10.88 -4.38 -4.67
C GLY A 72 -9.67 -3.60 -5.18
N THR A 73 -9.29 -3.81 -6.44
CA THR A 73 -8.19 -3.09 -7.09
C THR A 73 -8.52 -1.60 -7.26
N ALA A 74 -9.76 -1.26 -7.63
CA ALA A 74 -10.23 0.12 -7.72
C ALA A 74 -10.22 0.81 -6.35
N GLU A 75 -10.70 0.14 -5.31
CA GLU A 75 -10.71 0.67 -3.94
C GLU A 75 -9.30 0.85 -3.36
N LEU A 76 -8.35 -0.04 -3.68
CA LEU A 76 -6.93 0.16 -3.38
C LEU A 76 -6.39 1.43 -4.03
N LYS A 77 -6.70 1.64 -5.32
CA LYS A 77 -6.27 2.84 -6.04
C LYS A 77 -6.88 4.10 -5.43
N MET A 78 -8.14 4.05 -4.98
CA MET A 78 -8.76 5.15 -4.25
C MET A 78 -8.04 5.43 -2.92
N THR A 79 -7.69 4.38 -2.15
CA THR A 79 -6.93 4.51 -0.89
C THR A 79 -5.57 5.18 -1.14
N MET A 80 -4.84 4.74 -2.17
CA MET A 80 -3.54 5.34 -2.53
C MET A 80 -3.66 6.80 -2.96
N ASN A 81 -4.64 7.12 -3.81
CA ASN A 81 -4.90 8.51 -4.21
C ASN A 81 -5.24 9.40 -3.00
N TYR A 82 -5.98 8.89 -2.02
CA TYR A 82 -6.28 9.61 -0.79
C TYR A 82 -5.02 9.86 0.05
N LEU A 83 -4.16 8.85 0.22
CA LEU A 83 -2.89 9.00 0.95
C LEU A 83 -1.96 10.01 0.28
N ILE A 84 -1.79 9.93 -1.04
CA ILE A 84 -0.93 10.85 -1.80
C ILE A 84 -1.44 12.29 -1.70
N LYS A 85 -2.76 12.48 -1.76
CA LYS A 85 -3.38 13.81 -1.72
C LYS A 85 -3.30 14.44 -0.32
N ASN A 86 -3.61 13.67 0.74
CA ASN A 86 -3.81 14.23 2.09
C ASN A 86 -2.60 14.03 3.01
N HIS A 87 -1.80 12.99 2.76
CA HIS A 87 -0.66 12.60 3.60
C HIS A 87 0.57 12.23 2.74
N PRO A 88 1.03 13.12 1.82
CA PRO A 88 2.13 12.82 0.91
C PRO A 88 3.46 12.51 1.60
N ASP A 89 3.61 12.90 2.88
CA ASP A 89 4.80 12.62 3.69
C ASP A 89 4.81 11.22 4.32
N ILE A 90 3.69 10.47 4.31
CA ILE A 90 3.63 9.11 4.86
C ILE A 90 4.12 8.09 3.83
N PHE A 91 4.99 7.17 4.28
CA PHE A 91 5.56 6.13 3.44
C PHE A 91 4.55 5.00 3.18
N THR A 92 4.56 4.42 1.99
CA THR A 92 3.59 3.40 1.57
C THR A 92 4.28 2.15 1.02
N ILE A 93 3.83 0.99 1.48
CA ILE A 93 4.41 -0.30 1.10
C ILE A 93 3.33 -1.18 0.50
N PHE A 94 3.59 -1.69 -0.70
CA PHE A 94 2.75 -2.72 -1.32
C PHE A 94 3.29 -4.11 -0.96
N ASP A 95 2.56 -4.81 -0.10
CA ASP A 95 2.92 -6.16 0.35
C ASP A 95 2.38 -7.21 -0.62
N ALA A 96 3.14 -7.42 -1.70
CA ALA A 96 2.75 -8.22 -2.85
C ALA A 96 3.70 -9.40 -3.15
N LYS A 97 4.81 -9.50 -2.40
CA LYS A 97 5.83 -10.57 -2.48
C LYS A 97 6.25 -10.89 -3.92
N ARG A 98 6.44 -9.86 -4.76
CA ARG A 98 6.71 -10.03 -6.20
C ARG A 98 8.15 -10.47 -6.43
N ALA A 99 8.35 -11.34 -7.40
CA ALA A 99 9.64 -11.66 -8.01
C ALA A 99 9.37 -12.53 -9.24
N ASP A 100 9.93 -12.16 -10.37
CA ASP A 100 9.76 -12.86 -11.64
C ASP A 100 10.96 -12.56 -12.56
N ILE A 101 10.91 -13.04 -13.82
CA ILE A 101 11.91 -12.71 -14.83
C ILE A 101 11.79 -11.25 -15.28
N GLY A 102 12.89 -10.66 -15.77
CA GLY A 102 13.03 -9.21 -15.98
C GLY A 102 11.86 -8.53 -16.72
N ASN A 103 11.39 -9.06 -17.85
CA ASN A 103 10.29 -8.44 -18.59
C ASN A 103 8.96 -8.48 -17.81
N THR A 104 8.70 -9.55 -17.06
CA THR A 104 7.52 -9.66 -16.21
C THR A 104 7.58 -8.64 -15.07
N ASN A 105 8.76 -8.43 -14.47
CA ASN A 105 8.95 -7.43 -13.42
C ASN A 105 8.63 -6.01 -13.89
N ASN A 106 8.90 -5.66 -15.16
CA ASN A 106 8.53 -4.34 -15.70
C ASN A 106 7.01 -4.10 -15.61
N GLY A 107 6.20 -5.13 -15.85
CA GLY A 107 4.75 -5.05 -15.66
C GLY A 107 4.36 -4.80 -14.19
N TYR A 108 5.03 -5.45 -13.24
CA TYR A 108 4.83 -5.17 -11.81
C TYR A 108 5.26 -3.76 -11.43
N ILE A 109 6.41 -3.29 -11.90
CA ILE A 109 6.92 -1.94 -11.64
C ILE A 109 5.91 -0.90 -12.13
N THR A 110 5.43 -1.01 -13.37
CA THR A 110 4.43 -0.09 -13.91
C THR A 110 3.12 -0.12 -13.13
N SER A 111 2.66 -1.31 -12.73
CA SER A 111 1.44 -1.41 -11.91
C SER A 111 1.61 -0.77 -10.53
N ILE A 112 2.74 -1.00 -9.86
CA ILE A 112 2.94 -0.67 -8.45
C ILE A 112 3.41 0.78 -8.27
N PHE A 113 4.42 1.19 -9.01
CA PHE A 113 5.05 2.51 -8.85
C PHE A 113 4.42 3.57 -9.75
N ASP A 114 4.03 3.23 -10.99
CA ASP A 114 3.43 4.22 -11.89
C ASP A 114 1.92 4.32 -11.67
N TRP A 115 1.20 3.19 -11.75
CA TRP A 115 -0.26 3.18 -11.69
C TRP A 115 -0.79 3.29 -10.27
N LEU A 116 -0.34 2.48 -9.32
CA LEU A 116 -0.78 2.56 -7.91
C LEU A 116 -0.06 3.66 -7.12
N SER A 117 1.17 4.00 -7.51
CA SER A 117 1.99 5.05 -6.89
C SER A 117 2.41 4.74 -5.44
N PHE A 118 2.78 3.48 -5.17
CA PHE A 118 3.42 3.09 -3.91
C PHE A 118 4.89 3.56 -3.85
N ASP A 119 5.41 3.71 -2.63
CA ASP A 119 6.82 4.06 -2.40
C ASP A 119 7.74 2.83 -2.42
N ALA A 120 7.22 1.66 -2.02
CA ALA A 120 7.99 0.42 -1.94
C ALA A 120 7.11 -0.81 -2.17
N VAL A 121 7.76 -1.94 -2.46
CA VAL A 121 7.11 -3.26 -2.58
C VAL A 121 7.91 -4.31 -1.83
N THR A 122 7.23 -5.31 -1.27
CA THR A 122 7.89 -6.51 -0.75
C THR A 122 8.23 -7.46 -1.91
N ILE A 123 9.44 -8.01 -1.91
CA ILE A 123 9.92 -8.96 -2.93
C ILE A 123 10.16 -10.35 -2.34
N HIS A 124 10.06 -11.41 -3.16
CA HIS A 124 10.35 -12.77 -2.75
C HIS A 124 11.69 -13.28 -3.34
N PRO A 125 12.74 -13.52 -2.53
CA PRO A 125 14.10 -13.67 -3.04
C PRO A 125 14.43 -15.03 -3.68
N TYR A 126 13.48 -15.97 -3.69
CA TYR A 126 13.75 -17.38 -4.08
C TYR A 126 14.30 -17.57 -5.49
N LEU A 127 13.90 -16.72 -6.44
CA LEU A 127 14.39 -16.78 -7.83
C LEU A 127 15.80 -16.18 -8.01
N GLY A 128 16.42 -15.72 -6.93
CA GLY A 128 17.78 -15.16 -6.94
C GLY A 128 17.82 -13.66 -7.20
N GLN A 129 19.05 -13.13 -7.24
CA GLN A 129 19.31 -11.69 -7.34
C GLN A 129 18.73 -11.06 -8.61
N GLU A 130 18.81 -11.75 -9.75
CA GLU A 130 18.34 -11.23 -11.04
C GLU A 130 16.84 -10.90 -11.03
N ALA A 131 16.03 -11.71 -10.34
CA ALA A 131 14.60 -11.48 -10.20
C ALA A 131 14.25 -10.30 -9.27
N MET A 132 15.21 -9.80 -8.48
CA MET A 132 15.04 -8.69 -7.55
C MET A 132 15.55 -7.36 -8.10
N GLN A 133 16.63 -7.38 -8.88
CA GLN A 133 17.32 -6.19 -9.43
C GLN A 133 16.41 -5.13 -10.11
N PRO A 134 15.29 -5.50 -10.75
CA PRO A 134 14.41 -4.49 -11.36
C PRO A 134 13.68 -3.58 -10.37
N PHE A 135 13.52 -3.96 -9.10
CA PHE A 135 12.82 -3.20 -8.06
C PHE A 135 13.77 -2.30 -7.25
#